data_AF-A0A0M4LWE1-F1
#
_entry.id   AF-A0A0M4LWE1-F1
#
_cell.length_a   1.000
_cell.length_b   1.000
_cell.length_c   1.000
_cell.angle_alpha   90.00
_cell.angle_beta   90.00
_cell.angle_gamma   90.00
#
_symmetry.space_group_name_H-M   'P 1'
#
loop_
_entity.id
_entity.type
_entity.pdbx_description
1 polymer ?
#
loop_
_entity_poly.entity_id
_entity_poly.type
_entity_poly.pdbx_seq_one_letter_code
_entity_poly.pdbx_strand_id
1 'polypeptide(L)'
;MPVSKTRKNARKTTKLYRMVTFTNELFTDDFTFPDFGQLSIGTIEALNNGDVGKVCAWLKEANVDDDSIDAFRTLSQDELQDFIGDWTDGNLADLPK
;
A
#
# COMPACT_ATOMS: atom_id res chain seq x y z
N MET A 1 -43.34 0.02 6.80
CA MET A 1 -42.00 -0.01 7.42
C MET A 1 -41.07 0.93 6.63
N PRO A 2 -40.37 1.88 7.25
CA PRO A 2 -39.40 2.68 6.52
C PRO A 2 -38.07 1.92 6.42
N VAL A 3 -37.62 1.67 5.18
CA VAL A 3 -36.35 1.02 4.86
C VAL A 3 -35.23 2.00 5.17
N SER A 4 -34.37 1.66 6.13
CA SER A 4 -33.18 2.42 6.46
C SER A 4 -32.30 2.56 5.22
N LYS A 5 -32.22 3.79 4.67
CA LYS A 5 -31.26 4.12 3.62
C LYS A 5 -29.86 4.10 4.23
N THR A 6 -29.22 2.94 4.21
CA THR A 6 -27.79 2.81 4.48
C THR A 6 -27.09 3.72 3.48
N ARG A 7 -26.60 4.88 3.92
CA ARG A 7 -25.76 5.74 3.10
C ARG A 7 -24.50 4.95 2.78
N LYS A 8 -24.47 4.31 1.61
CA LYS A 8 -23.24 3.80 1.02
C LYS A 8 -22.41 5.03 0.68
N ASN A 9 -21.57 5.46 1.60
CA ASN A 9 -20.45 6.35 1.31
C ASN A 9 -19.43 5.56 0.47
N ALA A 10 -19.84 5.10 -0.70
CA ALA A 10 -18.95 4.52 -1.70
C ALA A 10 -18.28 5.71 -2.41
N ARG A 11 -16.94 5.66 -2.55
CA ARG A 11 -16.20 6.70 -3.26
C ARG A 11 -16.79 6.86 -4.67
N LYS A 12 -17.09 8.10 -5.07
CA LYS A 12 -17.63 8.43 -6.40
C LYS A 12 -16.62 8.23 -7.54
N THR A 13 -15.33 8.09 -7.22
CA THR A 13 -14.25 7.96 -8.20
C THR A 13 -13.32 6.83 -7.81
N THR A 14 -12.83 6.10 -8.81
CA THR A 14 -11.73 5.16 -8.66
C THR A 14 -10.53 5.93 -8.14
N LYS A 15 -9.91 5.45 -7.05
CA LYS A 15 -8.71 6.09 -6.50
C LYS A 15 -7.62 5.97 -7.57
N LEU A 16 -7.16 7.09 -8.10
CA LEU A 16 -5.94 7.12 -8.91
C LEU A 16 -4.78 7.01 -7.94
N TYR A 17 -4.12 5.86 -7.95
CA TYR A 17 -2.92 5.66 -7.16
C TYR A 17 -1.73 6.30 -7.88
N ARG A 18 -1.01 7.18 -7.18
CA ARG A 18 0.31 7.61 -7.60
C ARG A 18 1.23 6.45 -7.32
N MET A 19 1.85 5.89 -8.35
CA MET A 19 2.85 4.84 -8.14
C MET A 19 4.19 5.50 -7.85
N VAL A 20 4.88 4.98 -6.85
CA VAL A 20 6.23 5.34 -6.47
C VAL A 20 7.11 4.12 -6.69
N THR A 21 8.24 4.34 -7.35
CA THR A 21 9.23 3.30 -7.53
C THR A 21 10.34 3.52 -6.51
N PHE A 22 10.68 2.48 -5.76
CA PHE A 22 11.77 2.52 -4.79
C PHE A 22 12.54 1.20 -4.83
N THR A 23 13.83 1.29 -4.54
CA THR A 23 14.71 0.14 -4.38
C THR A 23 14.82 -0.18 -2.90
N ASN A 24 14.80 -1.46 -2.55
CA ASN A 24 15.09 -1.91 -1.20
C ASN A 24 16.33 -2.80 -1.22
N GLU A 25 17.26 -2.64 -0.27
CA GLU A 25 18.54 -3.36 -0.25
C GLU A 25 18.39 -4.90 -0.12
N LEU A 26 17.22 -5.38 0.29
CA LEU A 26 16.93 -6.81 0.40
C LEU A 26 16.62 -7.47 -0.96
N PHE A 27 16.27 -6.67 -1.97
CA PHE A 27 15.89 -7.17 -3.29
C PHE A 27 16.73 -6.53 -4.39
N THR A 28 16.93 -7.27 -5.48
CA THR A 28 17.72 -6.80 -6.62
C THR A 28 16.91 -5.92 -7.57
N ASP A 29 15.58 -6.05 -7.53
CA ASP A 29 14.65 -5.38 -8.42
C ASP A 29 13.95 -4.18 -7.74
N ASP A 30 13.57 -3.20 -8.56
CA ASP A 30 12.81 -2.04 -8.13
C ASP A 30 11.35 -2.43 -7.79
N PHE A 31 10.82 -1.89 -6.70
CA PHE A 31 9.41 -2.03 -6.34
C PHE A 31 8.61 -0.83 -6.82
N THR A 32 7.58 -1.07 -7.64
CA THR A 32 6.62 -0.03 -8.03
C THR A 32 5.33 -0.20 -7.25
N PHE A 33 5.23 0.49 -6.11
CA PHE A 33 4.03 0.42 -5.27
C PHE A 33 3.24 1.73 -5.31
N PRO A 34 1.93 1.69 -5.07
CA PRO A 34 1.14 2.90 -4.80
C PRO A 34 1.71 3.70 -3.61
N ASP A 35 1.56 5.01 -3.66
CA ASP A 35 1.97 5.96 -2.64
C ASP A 35 1.45 5.58 -1.26
N PHE A 36 2.36 5.45 -0.28
CA PHE A 36 2.01 5.07 1.09
C PHE A 36 1.03 6.06 1.74
N GLY A 37 1.13 7.35 1.43
CA GLY A 37 0.19 8.39 1.88
C GLY A 37 -1.22 8.23 1.28
N GLN A 38 -1.36 7.45 0.21
CA GLN A 38 -2.65 7.04 -0.34
C GLN A 38 -3.17 5.72 0.24
N LEU A 39 -2.56 5.16 1.28
CA LEU A 39 -3.19 4.07 2.03
C LEU A 39 -4.52 4.53 2.64
N SER A 40 -5.47 3.61 2.75
CA SER A 40 -6.68 3.87 3.51
C SER A 40 -6.38 3.65 5.00
N ILE A 41 -7.03 4.40 5.89
CA ILE A 41 -6.81 4.30 7.35
C ILE A 41 -6.93 2.84 7.83
N GLY A 42 -7.93 2.09 7.34
CA GLY A 42 -8.09 0.68 7.71
C GLY A 42 -6.97 -0.26 7.19
N THR A 43 -6.20 0.16 6.19
CA THR A 43 -4.99 -0.55 5.72
C THR A 43 -3.78 -0.19 6.59
N ILE A 44 -3.65 1.08 7.00
CA ILE A 44 -2.64 1.53 7.97
C ILE A 44 -2.85 0.82 9.33
N GLU A 45 -4.09 0.75 9.79
CA GLU A 45 -4.45 0.01 11.01
C GLU A 45 -4.14 -1.48 10.90
N ALA A 46 -4.39 -2.10 9.74
CA ALA A 46 -4.04 -3.50 9.54
C ALA A 46 -2.53 -3.72 9.59
N LEU A 47 -1.76 -2.85 8.93
CA LEU A 47 -0.30 -2.88 8.95
C LEU A 47 0.26 -2.73 10.38
N ASN A 48 -0.27 -1.80 11.16
CA ASN A 48 0.09 -1.62 12.58
C ASN A 48 -0.26 -2.83 13.46
N ASN A 49 -1.27 -3.61 13.08
CA ASN A 49 -1.64 -4.85 13.75
C ASN A 49 -0.86 -6.08 13.23
N GLY A 50 0.08 -5.89 12.30
CA GLY A 50 0.82 -6.98 11.65
C GLY A 50 0.00 -7.73 10.59
N ASP A 51 -1.18 -7.23 10.21
CA ASP A 51 -2.01 -7.79 9.15
C ASP A 51 -1.61 -7.20 7.79
N VAL A 52 -0.64 -7.86 7.16
CA VAL A 52 -0.17 -7.55 5.80
C VAL A 52 -1.14 -8.00 4.71
N GLY A 53 -2.16 -8.80 5.06
CA GLY A 53 -3.14 -9.32 4.11
C GLY A 53 -3.95 -8.21 3.45
N LYS A 54 -4.35 -7.20 4.23
CA LYS A 54 -5.04 -6.02 3.67
C LYS A 54 -4.13 -5.13 2.82
N VAL A 55 -2.84 -5.07 3.12
CA VAL A 55 -1.87 -4.34 2.30
C VAL A 55 -1.71 -5.04 0.95
N CYS A 56 -1.53 -6.36 0.93
CA CYS A 56 -1.47 -7.13 -0.31
C CYS A 56 -2.73 -6.98 -1.17
N ALA A 57 -3.91 -7.04 -0.56
CA ALA A 57 -5.17 -6.83 -1.27
C ALA A 57 -5.21 -5.43 -1.91
N TRP A 58 -4.75 -4.42 -1.18
CA TRP A 58 -4.67 -3.05 -1.67
C TRP A 58 -3.64 -2.86 -2.80
N LEU A 59 -2.45 -3.48 -2.69
CA LEU A 59 -1.44 -3.50 -3.76
C LEU A 59 -2.01 -4.15 -5.03
N LYS A 60 -2.75 -5.26 -4.88
CA LYS A 60 -3.44 -5.92 -6.01
C LYS A 60 -4.51 -5.03 -6.64
N GLU A 61 -5.28 -4.29 -5.83
CA GLU A 61 -6.23 -3.29 -6.33
C GLU A 61 -5.54 -2.12 -7.06
N ALA A 62 -4.31 -1.79 -6.66
CA ALA A 62 -3.48 -0.80 -7.32
C ALA A 62 -2.78 -1.32 -8.58
N ASN A 63 -2.97 -2.59 -8.96
CA ASN A 63 -2.34 -3.22 -10.12
C ASN A 63 -0.82 -3.38 -10.00
N VAL A 64 -0.35 -3.66 -8.78
CA VAL A 64 1.03 -4.09 -8.52
C VAL A 64 1.18 -5.56 -8.93
N ASP A 65 2.32 -5.91 -9.51
CA ASP A 65 2.66 -7.28 -9.91
C ASP A 65 2.57 -8.26 -8.74
N ASP A 66 1.98 -9.44 -8.99
CA ASP A 66 1.83 -10.48 -7.97
C ASP A 66 3.20 -10.96 -7.45
N ASP A 67 4.27 -10.85 -8.25
CA ASP A 67 5.66 -11.17 -7.84
C ASP A 67 6.15 -10.20 -6.75
N SER A 68 5.96 -8.90 -6.94
CA SER A 68 6.33 -7.90 -5.94
C SER A 68 5.45 -7.99 -4.68
N ILE A 69 4.19 -8.39 -4.83
CA ILE A 69 3.29 -8.67 -3.69
C ILE A 69 3.74 -9.93 -2.92
N ASP A 70 4.20 -10.96 -3.63
CA ASP A 70 4.73 -12.18 -3.00
C ASP A 70 6.03 -11.87 -2.26
N ALA A 71 6.96 -11.15 -2.88
CA ALA A 71 8.16 -10.63 -2.24
C ALA A 71 7.83 -9.84 -0.95
N PHE A 72 6.82 -8.96 -1.01
CA PHE A 72 6.35 -8.25 0.19
C PHE A 72 5.80 -9.18 1.29
N ARG A 73 5.24 -10.35 0.94
CA ARG A 73 4.80 -11.36 1.93
C ARG A 73 5.93 -12.19 2.51
N THR A 74 7.05 -12.30 1.80
CA THR A 74 8.24 -13.00 2.31
C THR A 74 8.97 -12.20 3.38
N LEU A 75 8.74 -10.88 3.43
CA LEU A 75 9.33 -9.99 4.42
C LEU A 75 8.92 -10.38 5.85
N SER A 76 9.92 -10.42 6.72
CA SER A 76 9.74 -10.53 8.16
C SER A 76 9.19 -9.23 8.75
N GLN A 77 8.71 -9.27 9.99
CA GLN A 77 8.18 -8.07 10.65
C GLN A 77 9.22 -6.95 10.79
N ASP A 78 10.48 -7.29 11.09
CA ASP A 78 11.59 -6.34 11.16
C ASP A 78 11.87 -5.72 9.78
N GLU A 79 11.98 -6.56 8.75
CA GLU A 79 12.27 -6.14 7.37
C GLU A 79 11.13 -5.30 6.77
N LEU A 80 9.89 -5.59 7.15
CA LEU A 80 8.72 -4.83 6.73
C LEU A 80 8.74 -3.39 7.26
N GLN A 81 9.29 -3.16 8.46
CA GLN A 81 9.41 -1.81 9.01
C GLN A 81 10.42 -0.98 8.22
N ASP A 82 11.59 -1.54 7.92
CA ASP A 82 12.60 -0.91 7.04
C ASP A 82 12.03 -0.67 5.63
N PHE A 83 11.33 -1.67 5.07
CA PHE A 83 10.70 -1.56 3.76
C PHE A 83 9.63 -0.46 3.69
N ILE A 84 8.81 -0.29 4.73
CA ILE A 84 7.87 0.84 4.81
C ILE A 84 8.62 2.17 4.90
N GLY A 85 9.76 2.19 5.59
CA GLY A 85 10.68 3.32 5.63
C GLY A 85 11.13 3.73 4.23
N ASP A 86 11.74 2.82 3.49
CA ASP A 86 12.18 3.03 2.10
C ASP A 86 11.03 3.43 1.18
N TRP A 87 9.87 2.80 1.35
CA TRP A 87 8.68 3.09 0.55
C TRP A 87 8.12 4.50 0.83
N THR A 88 8.17 4.94 2.09
CA THR A 88 7.74 6.29 2.49
C THR A 88 8.79 7.35 2.11
N ASP A 89 10.08 7.01 2.14
CA ASP A 89 11.17 7.90 1.72
C ASP A 89 11.27 8.05 0.19
N GLY A 90 11.09 6.95 -0.54
CA GLY A 90 10.95 6.96 -2.00
C GLY A 90 9.77 7.82 -2.48
N ASN A 91 8.74 7.98 -1.65
CA ASN A 91 7.65 8.93 -1.88
C ASN A 91 8.11 10.40 -1.69
N LEU A 92 8.94 10.68 -0.69
CA LEU A 92 9.53 12.01 -0.49
C LEU A 92 10.47 12.42 -1.64
N ALA A 93 11.12 11.47 -2.31
CA ALA A 93 11.97 11.75 -3.47
C ALA A 93 11.18 12.22 -4.71
N ASP A 94 9.91 11.83 -4.86
CA ASP A 94 9.05 12.19 -6.01
C ASP A 94 8.13 13.40 -5.76
N LEU A 95 8.24 14.05 -4.59
CA LEU A 95 7.52 15.31 -4.31
C LEU A 95 8.37 16.51 -4.78
N PRO A 96 8.01 17.20 -5.89
CA PRO A 96 8.65 18.45 -6.25
C PRO A 96 8.36 19.49 -5.15
N LYS A 97 9.44 20.14 -4.70
CA LYS A 97 9.47 21.18 -3.67
C LYS A 97 8.77 22.47 -4.11
#